data_AF-A0A1H1KMH2-F1
#
_entry.id   AF-A0A1H1KMH2-F1
#
_cell.length_a   1.000
_cell.length_b   1.000
_cell.length_c   1.000
_cell.angle_alpha   90.00
_cell.angle_beta   90.00
_cell.angle_gamma   90.00
#
_symmetry.space_group_name_H-M   'P 1'
#
loop_
_entity.id
_entity.type
_entity.pdbx_description
1 polymer ?
#
loop_
_entity_poly.entity_id
_entity_poly.type
_entity_poly.pdbx_seq_one_letter_code
_entity_poly.pdbx_strand_id
1 'polypeptide(L)'
;MDWDAFVGELEAKTEAIWMQEPADVVRLRLGVVKSAAGTHGQLLNTMLFVQSEVRGLTINACQAILVCAANDLFTIAHLKVEARAHLSGRSGLLHYLGLHELGDIFLRFLGSVDEIATKEDFVRVVRALKTYGARVHMWTLHSFPWHLGLSMQHRSSAEAAAASEELAKSDWAPVRYAGR
;
A
#
# COMPACT_ATOMS: atom_id res chain seq x y z
N MET A 1 14.82 -8.04 18.22
CA MET A 1 15.33 -7.87 16.84
C MET A 1 16.43 -6.82 16.86
N ASP A 2 17.48 -6.96 16.05
CA ASP A 2 18.43 -5.86 15.82
C ASP A 2 17.81 -4.87 14.84
N TRP A 3 17.44 -3.67 15.32
CA TRP A 3 16.77 -2.65 14.53
C TRP A 3 17.71 -1.94 13.53
N ASP A 4 19.00 -1.86 13.83
CA ASP A 4 19.99 -1.30 12.91
C ASP A 4 20.16 -2.23 11.71
N ALA A 5 20.32 -3.53 11.99
CA ALA A 5 20.42 -4.54 10.95
C ALA A 5 19.14 -4.62 10.10
N PHE A 6 17.96 -4.53 10.71
CA PHE A 6 16.69 -4.56 10.00
C PHE A 6 16.50 -3.34 9.08
N VAL A 7 16.85 -2.13 9.55
CA VAL A 7 16.81 -0.92 8.73
C VAL A 7 17.82 -1.01 7.57
N GLY A 8 19.05 -1.44 7.86
CA GLY A 8 20.08 -1.63 6.84
C GLY A 8 19.69 -2.67 5.78
N GLU A 9 19.01 -3.75 6.18
CA GLU A 9 18.44 -4.73 5.25
C GLU A 9 17.44 -4.07 4.29
N LEU A 10 16.51 -3.25 4.80
CA LEU A 10 15.50 -2.56 3.99
C LEU A 10 16.11 -1.52 3.05
N GLU A 11 17.12 -0.78 3.51
CA GLU A 11 17.86 0.18 2.68
C GLU A 11 18.60 -0.54 1.54
N ALA A 12 19.32 -1.62 1.84
CA ALA A 12 20.01 -2.42 0.84
C ALA A 12 19.04 -3.04 -0.18
N LYS A 13 17.89 -3.56 0.28
CA LYS A 13 16.83 -4.07 -0.59
C LYS A 13 16.24 -2.98 -1.47
N THR A 14 16.00 -1.79 -0.91
CA THR A 14 15.49 -0.62 -1.65
C THR A 14 16.43 -0.24 -2.79
N GLU A 15 17.73 -0.18 -2.52
CA GLU A 15 18.75 0.12 -3.53
C GLU A 15 18.82 -0.97 -4.60
N ALA A 16 18.79 -2.24 -4.19
CA ALA A 16 18.80 -3.37 -5.12
C ALA A 16 17.62 -3.34 -6.11
N ILE A 17 16.45 -2.87 -5.65
CA ILE A 17 15.26 -2.71 -6.50
C ILE A 17 15.11 -1.29 -7.02
N TRP A 18 16.14 -0.44 -6.96
CA TRP A 18 16.01 0.92 -7.46
C TRP A 18 15.74 0.86 -8.96
N MET A 19 16.68 0.39 -9.77
CA MET A 19 16.47 0.30 -11.22
C MET A 19 16.12 -1.11 -11.72
N GLN A 20 16.04 -2.08 -10.81
CA GLN A 20 15.72 -3.47 -11.14
C GLN A 20 14.32 -3.84 -10.62
N GLU A 21 13.48 -4.38 -11.51
CA GLU A 21 12.14 -4.85 -11.14
C GLU A 21 12.25 -6.00 -10.12
N PRO A 22 11.57 -5.93 -8.96
CA PRO A 22 11.62 -6.97 -7.94
C PRO A 22 10.93 -8.26 -8.42
N ALA A 23 11.46 -9.42 -8.01
CA ALA A 23 11.02 -10.72 -8.48
C ALA A 23 9.52 -10.99 -8.25
N ASP A 24 8.96 -10.54 -7.14
CA ASP A 24 7.53 -10.67 -6.86
C ASP A 24 6.66 -9.90 -7.88
N VAL A 25 7.09 -8.71 -8.28
CA VAL A 25 6.38 -7.92 -9.29
C VAL A 25 6.52 -8.54 -10.68
N VAL A 26 7.69 -9.08 -11.02
CA VAL A 26 7.89 -9.85 -12.27
C VAL A 26 6.93 -11.04 -12.31
N ARG A 27 6.86 -11.84 -11.24
CA ARG A 27 5.95 -12.99 -11.16
C ARG A 27 4.49 -12.56 -11.29
N LEU A 28 4.10 -11.49 -10.59
CA LEU A 28 2.76 -10.93 -10.66
C LEU A 28 2.41 -10.53 -12.10
N ARG A 29 3.29 -9.77 -12.78
CA ARG A 29 3.09 -9.34 -14.18
C ARG A 29 3.00 -10.51 -15.16
N LEU A 30 3.67 -11.62 -14.88
CA LEU A 30 3.61 -12.86 -15.66
C LEU A 30 2.40 -13.75 -15.29
N GLY A 31 1.55 -13.32 -14.36
CA GLY A 31 0.39 -14.10 -13.90
C GLY A 31 0.73 -15.29 -13.01
N VAL A 32 1.95 -15.32 -12.45
CA VAL A 32 2.41 -16.39 -11.56
C VAL A 32 2.13 -16.00 -10.11
N VAL A 33 0.92 -16.33 -9.64
CA VAL A 33 0.50 -16.08 -8.26
C VAL A 33 0.15 -17.39 -7.56
N LYS A 34 0.96 -17.81 -6.58
CA LYS A 34 0.87 -19.14 -5.94
C LYS A 34 -0.47 -19.40 -5.26
N SER A 35 -1.11 -18.38 -4.73
CA SER A 35 -2.40 -18.48 -4.04
C SER A 35 -3.59 -18.66 -5.00
N ALA A 36 -3.38 -18.52 -6.31
CA ALA A 36 -4.43 -18.37 -7.31
C ALA A 36 -5.39 -17.20 -7.01
N ALA A 37 -4.90 -16.15 -6.34
CA ALA A 37 -5.69 -14.95 -6.09
C ALA A 37 -6.23 -14.39 -7.40
N GLY A 38 -7.55 -14.21 -7.44
CA GLY A 38 -8.27 -13.64 -8.57
C GLY A 38 -9.52 -14.45 -8.92
N THR A 39 -10.65 -13.76 -9.12
CA THR A 39 -11.92 -14.43 -9.40
C THR A 39 -11.93 -14.92 -10.84
N HIS A 40 -12.55 -16.07 -11.14
CA HIS A 40 -12.64 -16.61 -12.50
C HIS A 40 -11.28 -16.85 -13.21
N GLY A 41 -10.21 -17.08 -12.45
CA GLY A 41 -8.89 -17.37 -13.02
C GLY A 41 -8.24 -16.19 -13.74
N GLN A 42 -8.71 -14.95 -13.54
CA GLN A 42 -8.08 -13.74 -14.08
C GLN A 42 -7.20 -13.02 -13.04
N LEU A 43 -6.22 -12.28 -13.54
CA LEU A 43 -5.21 -11.58 -12.75
C LEU A 43 -5.53 -10.08 -12.52
N LEU A 44 -6.41 -9.50 -13.33
CA LEU A 44 -6.66 -8.06 -13.34
C LEU A 44 -7.09 -7.53 -11.97
N ASN A 45 -8.04 -8.20 -11.30
CA ASN A 45 -8.48 -7.77 -9.98
C ASN A 45 -7.34 -7.87 -8.95
N THR A 46 -6.53 -8.92 -9.01
CA THR A 46 -5.37 -9.13 -8.13
C THR A 46 -4.35 -8.00 -8.31
N MET A 47 -4.01 -7.63 -9.55
CA MET A 47 -3.13 -6.48 -9.81
C MET A 47 -3.72 -5.16 -9.31
N LEU A 48 -5.04 -4.97 -9.43
CA LEU A 48 -5.73 -3.79 -8.90
C LEU A 48 -5.61 -3.72 -7.37
N PHE A 49 -5.88 -4.84 -6.69
CA PHE A 49 -5.73 -4.92 -5.23
C PHE A 49 -4.27 -4.74 -4.79
N VAL A 50 -3.30 -5.28 -5.53
CA VAL A 50 -1.88 -5.03 -5.26
C VAL A 50 -1.58 -3.54 -5.33
N GLN A 51 -2.04 -2.84 -6.38
CA GLN A 51 -1.79 -1.42 -6.54
C GLN A 51 -2.41 -0.59 -5.40
N SER A 52 -3.64 -0.90 -5.01
CA SER A 52 -4.32 -0.19 -3.92
C SER A 52 -3.72 -0.50 -2.54
N GLU A 53 -3.46 -1.77 -2.25
CA GLU A 53 -3.03 -2.21 -0.91
C GLU A 53 -1.57 -1.88 -0.63
N VAL A 54 -0.66 -1.97 -1.60
CA VAL A 54 0.71 -1.52 -1.39
C VAL A 54 0.72 -0.03 -1.09
N ARG A 55 0.03 0.81 -1.87
CA ARG A 55 -0.09 2.25 -1.58
C ARG A 55 -0.73 2.51 -0.21
N GLY A 56 -1.81 1.81 0.09
CA GLY A 56 -2.54 1.93 1.35
C GLY A 56 -1.68 1.59 2.56
N LEU A 57 -0.95 0.50 2.50
CA LEU A 57 -0.10 0.02 3.60
C LEU A 57 1.19 0.84 3.71
N THR A 58 1.94 0.97 2.63
CA THR A 58 3.34 1.42 2.68
C THR A 58 3.44 2.93 2.66
N ILE A 59 2.54 3.61 1.96
CA ILE A 59 2.56 5.08 1.86
C ILE A 59 1.60 5.66 2.88
N ASN A 60 0.31 5.33 2.79
CA ASN A 60 -0.72 6.04 3.57
C ASN A 60 -0.66 5.66 5.06
N ALA A 61 -0.69 4.37 5.40
CA ALA A 61 -0.66 3.92 6.77
C ALA A 61 0.67 4.26 7.46
N CYS A 62 1.82 3.97 6.84
CA CYS A 62 3.10 4.36 7.42
C CYS A 62 3.22 5.88 7.57
N GLN A 63 2.74 6.69 6.62
CA GLN A 63 2.74 8.15 6.76
C GLN A 63 1.86 8.62 7.92
N ALA A 64 0.66 8.05 8.08
CA ALA A 64 -0.24 8.39 9.19
C ALA A 64 0.43 8.10 10.54
N ILE A 65 1.05 6.92 10.69
CA ILE A 65 1.82 6.53 11.88
C ILE A 65 2.96 7.52 12.14
N LEU A 66 3.70 7.94 11.10
CA LEU A 66 4.79 8.91 11.24
C LEU A 66 4.30 10.31 11.63
N VAL A 67 3.12 10.72 11.17
CA VAL A 67 2.49 11.98 11.60
C VAL A 67 2.10 11.90 13.08
N CYS A 68 1.52 10.78 13.53
CA CYS A 68 1.27 10.55 14.95
C CYS A 68 2.57 10.56 15.75
N ALA A 69 3.64 9.95 15.25
CA ALA A 69 4.93 9.94 15.92
C ALA A 69 5.58 11.34 16.01
N ALA A 70 5.28 12.26 15.11
CA ALA A 70 5.74 13.66 15.21
C ALA A 70 4.97 14.47 16.28
N ASN A 71 3.88 13.94 16.83
CA ASN A 71 3.08 14.58 17.87
C ASN A 71 3.49 14.04 19.26
N ASP A 72 3.74 14.94 20.20
CA ASP A 72 4.18 14.60 21.57
C ASP A 72 3.08 13.93 22.40
N LEU A 73 1.81 14.05 22.01
CA LEU A 73 0.69 13.34 22.64
C LEU A 73 0.76 11.82 22.43
N PHE A 74 1.50 11.34 21.42
CA PHE A 74 1.64 9.92 21.12
C PHE A 74 2.90 9.35 21.77
N THR A 75 2.68 8.43 22.72
CA THR A 75 3.73 7.61 23.33
C THR A 75 4.11 6.46 22.40
N ILE A 76 5.25 5.80 22.66
CA ILE A 76 5.63 4.58 21.92
C ILE A 76 4.58 3.48 22.06
N ALA A 77 3.90 3.38 23.21
CA ALA A 77 2.81 2.42 23.39
C ALA A 77 1.64 2.71 22.44
N HIS A 78 1.23 3.98 22.29
CA HIS A 78 0.20 4.36 21.32
C HIS A 78 0.61 4.03 19.89
N LEU A 79 1.86 4.31 19.52
CA LEU A 79 2.37 4.04 18.17
C LEU A 79 2.41 2.55 17.83
N LYS A 80 2.72 1.67 18.81
CA LYS A 80 2.63 0.22 18.66
C LYS A 80 1.19 -0.24 18.39
N VAL A 81 0.20 0.38 19.04
CA VAL A 81 -1.22 0.11 18.77
C VAL A 81 -1.60 0.55 17.35
N GLU A 82 -1.21 1.76 16.96
CA GLU A 82 -1.44 2.30 15.61
C GLU A 82 -0.83 1.39 14.52
N ALA A 83 0.41 0.94 14.72
CA ALA A 83 1.07 0.01 13.80
C ALA A 83 0.28 -1.29 13.64
N ARG A 84 -0.25 -1.86 14.72
CA ARG A 84 -1.08 -3.07 14.62
C ARG A 84 -2.40 -2.82 13.93
N ALA A 85 -3.08 -1.74 14.29
CA ALA A 85 -4.38 -1.38 13.73
C ALA A 85 -4.32 -1.19 12.21
N HIS A 86 -3.25 -0.55 11.73
CA HIS A 86 -3.11 -0.25 10.30
C HIS A 86 -2.47 -1.36 9.48
N LEU A 87 -1.49 -2.09 10.03
CA LEU A 87 -0.61 -2.94 9.22
C LEU A 87 -1.00 -4.44 9.26
N SER A 88 -1.57 -4.95 10.36
CA SER A 88 -1.72 -6.40 10.59
C SER A 88 -2.54 -7.14 9.53
N GLY A 89 -3.79 -6.74 9.28
CA GLY A 89 -4.66 -7.40 8.30
C GLY A 89 -4.16 -7.31 6.86
N ARG A 90 -3.46 -6.21 6.53
CA ARG A 90 -2.98 -5.91 5.17
C ARG A 90 -1.69 -6.66 4.84
N SER A 91 -0.85 -6.94 5.82
CA SER A 91 0.44 -7.62 5.60
C SER A 91 0.24 -9.05 5.08
N GLY A 92 -0.71 -9.80 5.67
CA GLY A 92 -1.09 -11.12 5.17
C GLY A 92 -1.77 -11.07 3.79
N LEU A 93 -2.54 -10.02 3.53
CA LEU A 93 -3.16 -9.80 2.22
C LEU A 93 -2.13 -9.60 1.11
N LEU A 94 -1.06 -8.83 1.34
CA LEU A 94 0.02 -8.67 0.36
C LEU A 94 0.68 -10.00 0.00
N HIS A 95 0.94 -10.84 1.00
CA HIS A 95 1.48 -12.17 0.78
C HIS A 95 0.50 -13.04 -0.04
N TYR A 96 -0.80 -13.00 0.27
CA TYR A 96 -1.82 -13.69 -0.52
C TYR A 96 -1.87 -13.19 -1.97
N LEU A 97 -1.67 -11.89 -2.21
CA LEU A 97 -1.70 -11.30 -3.55
C LEU A 97 -0.41 -11.52 -4.36
N GLY A 98 0.60 -12.18 -3.80
CA GLY A 98 1.86 -12.53 -4.49
C GLY A 98 3.04 -11.58 -4.21
N LEU A 99 2.89 -10.61 -3.31
CA LEU A 99 4.00 -9.79 -2.80
C LEU A 99 4.54 -10.38 -1.50
N HIS A 100 5.12 -11.57 -1.61
CA HIS A 100 5.61 -12.38 -0.51
C HIS A 100 6.67 -11.65 0.32
N GLU A 101 7.70 -11.10 -0.32
CA GLU A 101 8.82 -10.46 0.38
C GLU A 101 8.34 -9.23 1.17
N LEU A 102 7.49 -8.41 0.56
CA LEU A 102 6.91 -7.24 1.22
C LEU A 102 6.01 -7.65 2.39
N GLY A 103 5.15 -8.66 2.20
CA GLY A 103 4.30 -9.20 3.26
C GLY A 103 5.12 -9.72 4.44
N ASP A 104 6.16 -10.52 4.17
CA ASP A 104 7.05 -11.10 5.18
C ASP A 104 7.80 -10.03 5.98
N ILE A 105 8.27 -8.97 5.32
CA ILE A 105 8.92 -7.83 5.96
C ILE A 105 7.99 -7.17 6.98
N PHE A 106 6.74 -6.89 6.61
CA PHE A 106 5.78 -6.28 7.53
C PHE A 106 5.37 -7.24 8.66
N LEU A 107 5.21 -8.54 8.37
CA LEU A 107 4.93 -9.55 9.39
C LEU A 107 6.09 -9.70 10.39
N ARG A 108 7.34 -9.68 9.93
CA ARG A 108 8.54 -9.68 10.78
C ARG A 108 8.57 -8.47 11.71
N PHE A 109 8.31 -7.28 11.16
CA PHE A 109 8.21 -6.05 11.95
C PHE A 109 7.11 -6.17 13.01
N LEU A 110 5.89 -6.55 12.61
CA LEU A 110 4.75 -6.68 13.53
C LEU A 110 4.96 -7.73 14.61
N GLY A 111 5.64 -8.84 14.28
CA GLY A 111 5.99 -9.88 15.25
C GLY A 111 6.98 -9.42 16.32
N SER A 112 7.77 -8.38 16.03
CA SER A 112 8.80 -7.86 16.93
C SER A 112 8.48 -6.45 17.45
N VAL A 113 7.34 -5.87 17.07
CA VAL A 113 7.04 -4.44 17.31
C VAL A 113 6.98 -4.10 18.80
N ASP A 114 6.68 -5.06 19.69
CA ASP A 114 6.69 -4.81 21.13
C ASP A 114 8.08 -4.65 21.72
N GLU A 115 9.11 -5.20 21.07
CA GLU A 115 10.50 -5.16 21.54
C GLU A 115 11.17 -3.80 21.33
N ILE A 116 10.56 -2.91 20.53
CA ILE A 116 11.12 -1.58 20.27
C ILE A 116 10.91 -0.68 21.50
N ALA A 117 12.02 -0.18 22.06
CA ALA A 117 11.99 0.55 23.32
C ALA A 117 11.74 2.05 23.14
N THR A 118 12.25 2.62 22.06
CA THR A 118 12.30 4.08 21.85
C THR A 118 11.40 4.52 20.70
N LYS A 119 10.96 5.79 20.75
CA LYS A 119 10.16 6.40 19.69
C LYS A 119 11.01 6.65 18.45
N GLU A 120 12.29 6.94 18.65
CA GLU A 120 13.30 7.19 17.65
C GLU A 120 13.54 5.96 16.78
N ASP A 121 13.77 4.80 17.40
CA ASP A 121 13.94 3.54 16.66
C ASP A 121 12.67 3.19 15.88
N PHE A 122 11.50 3.35 16.51
CA PHE A 122 10.23 3.08 15.85
C PHE A 122 10.03 3.94 14.62
N VAL A 123 10.30 5.25 14.72
CA VAL A 123 10.22 6.17 13.58
C VAL A 123 11.19 5.76 12.48
N ARG A 124 12.42 5.37 12.82
CA ARG A 124 13.43 4.94 11.85
C ARG A 124 13.00 3.68 11.10
N VAL A 125 12.52 2.67 11.81
CA VAL A 125 12.00 1.42 11.22
C VAL A 125 10.79 1.70 10.31
N VAL A 126 9.81 2.48 10.77
CA VAL A 126 8.61 2.79 9.96
C VAL A 126 8.98 3.62 8.72
N ARG A 127 9.97 4.52 8.80
CA ARG A 127 10.49 5.23 7.63
C ARG A 127 11.13 4.28 6.63
N ALA A 128 11.96 3.33 7.08
CA ALA A 128 12.58 2.34 6.20
C ALA A 128 11.53 1.46 5.50
N LEU A 129 10.52 0.98 6.24
CA LEU A 129 9.38 0.24 5.70
C LEU A 129 8.61 1.03 4.64
N LYS A 130 8.32 2.31 4.93
CA LYS A 130 7.67 3.22 3.99
C LYS A 130 8.49 3.39 2.72
N THR A 131 9.79 3.63 2.83
CA THR A 131 10.67 3.87 1.67
C THR A 131 10.76 2.63 0.78
N TYR A 132 11.05 1.46 1.36
CA TYR A 132 11.10 0.20 0.62
C TYR A 132 9.75 -0.10 -0.05
N GLY A 133 8.67 -0.04 0.72
CA GLY A 133 7.32 -0.32 0.22
C GLY A 133 6.83 0.70 -0.82
N ALA A 134 7.22 1.97 -0.72
CA ALA A 134 6.96 2.97 -1.75
C ALA A 134 7.71 2.65 -3.05
N ARG A 135 8.94 2.12 -2.97
CA ARG A 135 9.67 1.67 -4.16
C ARG A 135 9.01 0.46 -4.81
N VAL A 136 8.55 -0.51 -4.03
CA VAL A 136 7.74 -1.62 -4.54
C VAL A 136 6.46 -1.10 -5.21
N HIS A 137 5.76 -0.12 -4.61
CA HIS A 137 4.58 0.50 -5.23
C HIS A 137 4.89 1.16 -6.58
N MET A 138 6.05 1.80 -6.74
CA MET A 138 6.43 2.35 -8.06
C MET A 138 6.55 1.26 -9.12
N TRP A 139 7.08 0.08 -8.78
CA TRP A 139 7.15 -1.05 -9.70
C TRP A 139 5.79 -1.66 -10.02
N THR A 140 4.90 -1.76 -9.03
CA THR A 140 3.53 -2.23 -9.28
C THR A 140 2.77 -1.24 -10.16
N LEU A 141 2.98 0.07 -9.96
CA LEU A 141 2.44 1.12 -10.83
C LEU A 141 2.99 1.02 -12.25
N HIS A 142 4.31 0.83 -12.41
CA HIS A 142 4.95 0.70 -13.72
C HIS A 142 4.44 -0.53 -14.49
N SER A 143 4.27 -1.65 -13.79
CA SER A 143 3.91 -2.94 -14.36
C SER A 143 2.41 -3.10 -14.62
N PHE A 144 1.58 -2.23 -14.04
CA PHE A 144 0.14 -2.31 -14.19
C PHE A 144 -0.27 -2.11 -15.66
N PRO A 145 -1.23 -2.89 -16.20
CA PRO A 145 -1.61 -2.84 -17.61
C PRO A 145 -2.51 -1.64 -17.94
N TRP A 146 -1.95 -0.42 -17.91
CA TRP A 146 -2.69 0.83 -18.15
C TRP A 146 -3.36 0.91 -19.52
N HIS A 147 -2.89 0.15 -20.51
CA HIS A 147 -3.50 0.06 -21.84
C HIS A 147 -4.96 -0.44 -21.79
N LEU A 148 -5.40 -1.11 -20.72
CA LEU A 148 -6.81 -1.45 -20.53
C LEU A 148 -7.70 -0.21 -20.41
N GLY A 149 -7.15 0.94 -20.02
CA GLY A 149 -7.86 2.22 -20.02
C GLY A 149 -8.27 2.69 -21.41
N LEU A 150 -7.72 2.12 -22.49
CA LEU A 150 -8.12 2.48 -23.85
C LEU A 150 -9.60 2.20 -24.14
N SER A 151 -10.18 1.17 -23.51
CA SER A 151 -11.62 0.87 -23.61
C SER A 151 -12.50 1.66 -22.64
N MET A 152 -11.92 2.55 -21.82
CA MET A 152 -12.61 3.30 -20.76
C MET A 152 -12.44 4.81 -20.98
N GLN A 153 -12.87 5.30 -22.14
CA GLN A 153 -12.78 6.72 -22.48
C GLN A 153 -13.86 7.54 -21.76
N HIS A 154 -13.54 8.81 -21.49
CA HIS A 154 -14.55 9.76 -21.09
C HIS A 154 -15.64 9.89 -22.16
N ARG A 155 -16.88 10.07 -21.70
CA ARG A 155 -18.01 10.43 -22.57
C ARG A 155 -17.75 11.80 -23.22
N SER A 156 -18.33 12.01 -24.40
CA SER A 156 -18.34 13.35 -25.00
C SER A 156 -19.06 14.35 -24.08
N SER A 157 -18.79 15.65 -24.25
CA SER A 157 -19.43 16.69 -23.44
C SER A 157 -20.96 16.65 -23.52
N ALA A 158 -21.51 16.30 -24.68
CA ALA A 158 -22.96 16.17 -24.89
C ALA A 158 -23.54 14.98 -24.12
N GLU A 159 -22.91 13.81 -24.21
CA GLU A 159 -23.31 12.62 -23.44
C GLU A 159 -23.18 12.84 -21.92
N ALA A 160 -22.13 13.54 -21.48
CA ALA A 160 -21.92 13.87 -20.08
C ALA A 160 -22.97 14.84 -19.53
N ALA A 161 -23.39 15.84 -20.33
CA ALA A 161 -24.46 16.76 -19.95
C ALA A 161 -25.80 16.04 -19.80
N ALA A 162 -26.17 15.21 -20.78
CA ALA A 162 -27.40 14.40 -20.72
C ALA A 162 -27.41 13.46 -19.50
N ALA A 163 -26.29 12.79 -19.21
CA ALA A 163 -26.17 11.94 -18.03
C ALA A 163 -26.29 12.75 -16.72
N SER A 164 -25.74 13.96 -16.67
CA SER A 164 -25.80 14.82 -15.48
C SER A 164 -27.22 15.33 -15.20
N GLU A 165 -28.00 15.67 -16.24
CA GLU A 165 -29.40 16.05 -16.09
C GLU A 165 -30.25 14.90 -15.53
N GLU A 166 -29.98 13.67 -15.96
CA GLU A 166 -30.66 12.49 -15.42
C GLU A 166 -30.28 12.25 -13.96
N LEU A 167 -28.99 12.34 -13.63
CA LEU A 167 -28.50 12.15 -12.26
C LEU A 167 -28.97 13.26 -11.31
N ALA A 168 -29.23 14.47 -11.80
CA ALA A 168 -29.79 15.56 -11.00
C ALA A 168 -31.19 15.27 -10.44
N LYS A 169 -31.88 14.25 -10.99
CA LYS A 169 -33.17 13.76 -10.49
C LYS A 169 -33.01 12.81 -9.30
N SER A 170 -31.78 12.43 -8.95
CA SER A 170 -31.50 11.55 -7.83
C SER A 170 -31.87 12.19 -6.49
N ASP A 171 -32.46 11.42 -5.60
CA ASP A 171 -32.69 11.81 -4.20
C ASP A 171 -31.40 11.83 -3.36
N TRP A 172 -30.25 11.49 -3.97
CA TRP A 172 -28.95 11.62 -3.34
C TRP A 172 -28.57 13.10 -3.20
N ALA A 173 -28.57 13.59 -1.96
CA ALA A 173 -28.09 14.93 -1.64
C ALA A 173 -26.60 14.88 -1.25
N PRO A 174 -25.73 15.71 -1.85
CA PRO A 174 -24.34 15.78 -1.44
C PRO A 174 -24.24 16.32 0.00
N VAL A 175 -23.50 15.62 0.85
CA VAL A 175 -23.12 16.15 2.16
C VAL A 175 -22.18 17.32 1.92
N ARG A 176 -22.58 18.52 2.36
CA ARG A 176 -21.68 19.67 2.36
C ARG A 176 -20.52 19.34 3.29
N TYR A 177 -19.32 19.24 2.72
CA TYR A 177 -18.10 19.13 3.53
C TYR A 177 -18.01 20.38 4.40
N ALA A 178 -18.15 20.21 5.72
CA ALA A 178 -17.94 21.29 6.67
C ALA A 178 -16.42 21.56 6.74
N GLY A 179 -15.95 22.59 6.04
CA GLY A 179 -14.60 23.13 6.21
C GLY A 179 -13.73 23.08 4.95
N ARG A 180 -13.70 24.20 4.23
CA ARG A 180 -12.55 25.10 4.28
C ARG A 180 -13.04 26.52 4.52
#